data_AF-A0A6J1A7S8-F1
#
_entry.id   AF-A0A6J1A7S8-F1
#
_cell.length_a   1.000
_cell.length_b   1.000
_cell.length_c   1.000
_cell.angle_alpha   90.00
_cell.angle_beta   90.00
_cell.angle_gamma   90.00
#
_symmetry.space_group_name_H-M   'P 1'
#
loop_
_entity.id
_entity.type
_entity.pdbx_description
1 polymer ?
#
loop_
_entity_poly.entity_id
_entity_poly.type
_entity_poly.pdbx_seq_one_letter_code
_entity_poly.pdbx_strand_id
1 'polypeptide(L)'
;MAKRKASEVKVPRNSMKLECSFHEIIFVLLPCKKELEDIVKRLEQKTVKKRAKRIRMRKLEKKSKAELKRIEKKCNQLRKVKRQLVEESAWAQACIDIMHGIVSAEDEGDATMVDLLTRSLGELMMPQQNQENQHPID
;
A
#
# COMPACT_ATOMS: atom_id res chain seq x y z
N MET A 1 -6.03 26.30 32.98
CA MET A 1 -6.37 26.43 31.54
C MET A 1 -6.05 27.86 31.07
N ALA A 2 -4.99 28.06 30.28
CA ALA A 2 -4.61 29.39 29.79
C ALA A 2 -5.11 29.60 28.35
N LYS A 3 -6.11 30.47 28.18
CA LYS A 3 -6.67 30.87 26.88
C LYS A 3 -5.61 31.68 26.11
N ARG A 4 -5.23 31.21 24.91
CA ARG A 4 -4.37 31.97 23.99
C ARG A 4 -5.18 33.12 23.40
N LYS A 5 -4.80 34.37 23.71
CA LYS A 5 -5.36 35.55 23.05
C LYS A 5 -4.91 35.55 21.59
N ALA A 6 -5.86 35.59 20.66
CA ALA A 6 -5.60 35.90 19.28
C ALA A 6 -4.96 37.29 19.23
N SER A 7 -3.73 37.36 18.74
CA SER A 7 -3.08 38.64 18.46
C SER A 7 -3.81 39.27 17.27
N GLU A 8 -4.73 40.20 17.55
CA GLU A 8 -5.25 41.11 16.54
C GLU A 8 -4.08 41.90 15.95
N VAL A 9 -3.72 41.56 14.72
CA VAL A 9 -2.84 42.38 13.90
C VAL A 9 -3.63 43.64 13.57
N LYS A 10 -3.33 44.74 14.28
CA LYS A 10 -3.90 46.06 13.99
C LYS A 10 -3.55 46.43 12.55
N VAL A 11 -4.55 46.45 11.68
CA VAL A 11 -4.44 46.99 10.32
C VAL A 11 -4.35 48.51 10.45
N PRO A 12 -3.28 49.18 9.95
CA PRO A 12 -3.17 50.63 10.00
C PRO A 12 -4.34 51.31 9.27
N ARG A 13 -4.80 52.44 9.82
CA ARG A 13 -5.97 53.22 9.37
C ARG A 13 -5.84 53.78 7.94
N ASN A 14 -4.67 53.66 7.30
CA ASN A 14 -4.37 54.17 5.95
C ASN A 14 -4.48 53.09 4.86
N SER A 15 -5.19 51.99 5.11
CA SER A 15 -5.45 50.99 4.07
C SER A 15 -6.62 51.43 3.21
N MET A 16 -6.34 51.80 1.95
CA MET A 16 -7.37 52.06 0.94
C MET A 16 -7.57 50.76 0.15
N LYS A 17 -8.81 50.24 0.15
CA LYS A 17 -9.19 49.16 -0.76
C LYS A 17 -9.37 49.76 -2.15
N LEU A 18 -8.49 49.42 -3.08
CA LEU A 18 -8.71 49.64 -4.51
C LEU A 18 -9.43 48.39 -5.06
N GLU A 19 -10.31 48.62 -6.03
CA GLU A 19 -11.33 47.68 -6.51
C GLU A 19 -10.80 46.27 -6.82
N CYS A 20 -11.61 45.29 -6.41
CA CYS A 20 -11.39 43.87 -6.64
C CYS A 20 -11.65 43.51 -8.11
N SER A 21 -10.60 43.47 -8.93
CA SER A 21 -10.59 42.62 -10.11
C SER A 21 -10.07 41.23 -9.71
N PHE A 22 -10.91 40.23 -9.98
CA PHE A 22 -10.79 38.80 -9.68
C PHE A 22 -9.37 38.21 -9.87
N HIS A 23 -8.51 38.32 -8.86
CA HIS A 23 -7.78 37.18 -8.25
C HIS A 23 -6.78 37.58 -7.17
N GLU A 24 -6.47 38.86 -6.98
CA GLU A 24 -5.54 39.32 -5.93
C GLU A 24 -6.05 40.58 -5.26
N ILE A 25 -6.28 40.51 -3.94
CA ILE A 25 -6.52 41.71 -3.13
C ILE A 25 -5.17 42.38 -2.90
N ILE A 26 -4.86 43.43 -3.68
CA ILE A 26 -3.68 44.26 -3.46
C ILE A 26 -3.99 45.23 -2.32
N PHE A 27 -3.50 44.94 -1.12
CA PHE A 27 -3.46 45.92 -0.03
C PHE A 27 -2.27 46.87 -0.29
N VAL A 28 -2.57 48.10 -0.71
CA VAL A 28 -1.58 49.19 -0.69
C VAL A 28 -1.40 49.63 0.76
N LEU A 29 -0.48 48.97 1.46
CA LEU A 29 0.15 49.57 2.61
C LEU A 29 1.09 50.66 2.07
N LEU A 30 1.12 51.83 2.70
CA LEU A 30 2.25 52.77 2.61
C LEU A 30 3.09 52.59 3.89
N PRO A 31 3.91 51.53 4.02
CA PRO A 31 4.87 51.45 5.12
C PRO A 31 6.00 52.44 4.86
N CYS A 32 6.56 53.02 5.92
CA CYS A 32 7.86 53.69 5.82
C CYS A 32 8.93 52.72 5.27
N LYS A 33 9.96 53.20 4.56
CA LYS A 33 10.98 52.34 3.89
C LYS A 33 11.49 51.17 4.77
N LYS A 34 11.72 51.40 6.06
CA LYS A 34 12.13 50.36 7.04
C LYS A 34 11.08 49.25 7.24
N GLU A 35 9.81 49.59 7.32
CA GLU A 35 8.74 48.61 7.50
C GLU A 35 8.51 47.77 6.24
N LEU A 36 8.72 48.36 5.06
CA LEU A 36 8.67 47.65 3.78
C LEU A 36 9.79 46.62 3.68
N GLU A 37 11.02 46.98 4.05
CA GLU A 37 12.15 46.04 4.11
C GLU A 37 11.90 44.87 5.08
N ASP A 38 11.31 45.14 6.24
CA ASP A 38 10.98 44.09 7.21
C ASP A 38 9.83 43.17 6.76
N ILE A 39 8.87 43.70 5.98
CA ILE A 39 7.81 42.91 5.38
C ILE A 39 8.38 42.00 4.28
N VAL A 40 9.23 42.55 3.41
CA VAL A 40 9.89 41.80 2.33
C VAL A 40 10.76 40.68 2.91
N LYS A 41 11.64 40.97 3.87
CA LYS A 41 12.45 39.94 4.54
C LYS A 41 11.61 38.83 5.18
N ARG A 42 10.48 39.18 5.81
CA ARG A 42 9.56 38.19 6.40
C ARG A 42 8.84 37.35 5.34
N LEU A 43 8.48 37.93 4.21
CA LEU A 43 7.87 37.21 3.09
C LEU A 43 8.86 36.25 2.44
N GLU A 44 10.10 36.70 2.19
CA GLU A 44 11.19 35.88 1.64
C GLU A 44 11.50 34.67 2.54
N GLN A 45 11.62 34.88 3.86
CA GLN A 45 11.84 33.77 4.78
C GLN A 45 10.67 32.77 4.78
N LYS A 46 9.42 33.25 4.67
CA LYS A 46 8.24 32.37 4.58
C LYS A 46 8.20 31.59 3.28
N THR A 47 8.52 32.20 2.14
CA THR A 47 8.55 31.50 0.85
C THR A 47 9.67 30.46 0.79
N VAL A 48 10.87 30.77 1.31
CA VAL A 48 11.98 29.82 1.42
C VAL A 48 11.60 28.62 2.30
N LYS A 49 11.01 28.85 3.49
CA LYS A 49 10.53 27.77 4.38
C LYS A 49 9.46 26.91 3.72
N LYS A 50 8.50 27.51 3.00
CA LYS A 50 7.47 26.76 2.25
C LYS A 50 8.09 25.93 1.13
N ARG A 51 9.08 26.45 0.39
CA ARG A 51 9.79 25.72 -0.68
C ARG A 51 10.58 24.53 -0.12
N ALA A 52 11.31 24.72 0.98
CA ALA A 52 12.03 23.66 1.66
C ALA A 52 11.08 22.55 2.16
N LYS A 53 9.93 22.92 2.75
CA LYS A 53 8.90 21.96 3.17
C LYS A 53 8.37 21.13 1.99
N ARG A 54 8.04 21.77 0.86
CA ARG A 54 7.59 21.06 -0.35
C ARG A 54 8.63 20.06 -0.87
N ILE A 55 9.91 20.46 -0.91
CA ILE A 55 10.99 19.57 -1.34
C ILE A 55 11.09 18.35 -0.40
N ARG A 56 11.01 18.56 0.90
CA ARG A 56 11.02 17.48 1.90
C ARG A 56 9.84 16.51 1.72
N MET A 57 8.64 17.05 1.53
CA MET A 57 7.43 16.24 1.29
C MET A 57 7.57 15.40 0.00
N ARG A 58 8.03 15.98 -1.10
CA ARG A 58 8.27 15.24 -2.36
C ARG A 58 9.28 14.11 -2.18
N LYS A 59 10.34 14.30 -1.40
CA LYS A 59 11.31 13.25 -1.08
C LYS A 59 10.69 12.12 -0.27
N LEU A 60 9.86 12.45 0.73
CA LEU A 60 9.13 11.48 1.54
C LEU A 60 8.12 10.68 0.72
N GLU A 61 7.34 11.34 -0.13
CA GLU A 61 6.39 10.69 -1.05
C GLU A 61 7.10 9.71 -1.99
N LYS A 62 8.25 10.09 -2.56
CA LYS A 62 9.03 9.20 -3.41
C LYS A 62 9.52 7.97 -2.65
N LYS A 63 10.03 8.13 -1.42
CA LYS A 63 10.46 7.01 -0.57
C LYS A 63 9.29 6.10 -0.23
N SER A 64 8.17 6.66 0.22
CA SER A 64 6.96 5.91 0.56
C SER A 64 6.42 5.13 -0.63
N LYS A 65 6.35 5.73 -1.83
CA LYS A 65 5.93 5.02 -3.06
C LYS A 65 6.84 3.84 -3.39
N ALA A 66 8.15 3.99 -3.23
CA ALA A 66 9.10 2.91 -3.47
C ALA A 66 8.94 1.77 -2.46
N GLU A 67 8.70 2.10 -1.18
CA GLU A 67 8.43 1.11 -0.13
C GLU A 67 7.11 0.38 -0.37
N LEU A 68 6.04 1.09 -0.75
CA LEU A 68 4.76 0.48 -1.10
C LEU A 68 4.90 -0.53 -2.24
N LYS A 69 5.62 -0.18 -3.31
CA LYS A 69 5.90 -1.12 -4.41
C LYS A 69 6.69 -2.35 -3.96
N ARG A 70 7.63 -2.19 -3.03
CA ARG A 70 8.40 -3.32 -2.46
C ARG A 70 7.49 -4.23 -1.62
N ILE A 71 6.62 -3.65 -0.80
CA ILE A 71 5.66 -4.40 0.02
C ILE A 71 4.70 -5.16 -0.90
N GLU A 72 4.15 -4.51 -1.91
CA GLU A 72 3.26 -5.13 -2.89
C GLU A 72 3.91 -6.33 -3.60
N LYS A 73 5.17 -6.18 -4.05
CA LYS A 73 5.93 -7.28 -4.66
C LYS A 73 6.08 -8.46 -3.69
N LYS A 74 6.43 -8.19 -2.42
CA LYS A 74 6.52 -9.23 -1.39
C LYS A 74 5.18 -9.91 -1.12
N CYS A 75 4.09 -9.15 -1.03
CA CYS A 75 2.74 -9.69 -0.85
C CYS A 75 2.32 -10.59 -2.02
N ASN A 76 2.67 -10.22 -3.26
CA ASN A 76 2.39 -11.05 -4.44
C ASN A 76 3.21 -12.34 -4.41
N GLN A 77 4.49 -12.28 -4.02
CA GLN A 77 5.33 -13.47 -3.84
C GLN A 77 4.76 -14.39 -2.76
N LEU A 78 4.42 -13.86 -1.59
CA LEU A 78 3.81 -14.63 -0.50
C LEU A 78 2.46 -15.25 -0.91
N ARG A 79 1.66 -14.56 -1.71
CA ARG A 79 0.41 -15.12 -2.25
C ARG A 79 0.66 -16.33 -3.16
N LYS A 80 1.69 -16.27 -4.02
CA LYS A 80 2.07 -17.41 -4.87
C LYS A 80 2.51 -18.60 -4.03
N VAL A 81 3.44 -18.38 -3.08
CA VAL A 81 3.92 -19.42 -2.17
C VAL A 81 2.77 -20.01 -1.34
N LYS A 82 1.87 -19.17 -0.83
CA LYS A 82 0.70 -19.64 -0.07
C LYS A 82 -0.18 -20.56 -0.91
N ARG A 83 -0.47 -20.20 -2.17
CA ARG A 83 -1.30 -21.04 -3.04
C ARG A 83 -0.68 -22.40 -3.28
N GLN A 84 0.61 -22.40 -3.63
CA GLN A 84 1.37 -23.63 -3.80
C GLN A 84 1.35 -24.51 -2.54
N LEU A 85 1.60 -23.92 -1.37
CA LEU A 85 1.59 -24.66 -0.10
C LEU A 85 0.20 -25.25 0.21
N VAL A 86 -0.87 -24.51 -0.08
CA VAL A 86 -2.24 -24.99 0.10
C VAL A 86 -2.55 -26.16 -0.83
N GLU A 87 -2.15 -26.06 -2.10
CA GLU A 87 -2.31 -27.13 -3.09
C GLU A 87 -1.52 -28.38 -2.71
N GLU A 88 -0.24 -28.22 -2.33
CA GLU A 88 0.62 -29.31 -1.85
C GLU A 88 0.06 -29.97 -0.59
N SER A 89 -0.44 -29.17 0.36
CA SER A 89 -1.03 -29.67 1.61
C SER A 89 -2.35 -30.42 1.36
N ALA A 90 -3.21 -29.89 0.48
CA ALA A 90 -4.47 -30.54 0.12
C ALA A 90 -4.24 -31.86 -0.61
N TRP A 91 -3.28 -31.88 -1.54
CA TRP A 91 -2.86 -33.10 -2.22
C TRP A 91 -2.29 -34.14 -1.23
N ALA A 92 -1.39 -33.72 -0.33
CA ALA A 92 -0.83 -34.61 0.68
C ALA A 92 -1.90 -35.16 1.62
N GLN A 93 -2.88 -34.33 2.02
CA GLN A 93 -4.00 -34.78 2.86
C GLN A 93 -4.86 -35.81 2.15
N ALA A 94 -5.18 -35.60 0.86
CA ALA A 94 -5.93 -36.58 0.07
C ALA A 94 -5.18 -37.92 -0.03
N CYS A 95 -3.86 -37.91 -0.24
CA CYS A 95 -3.04 -39.13 -0.21
C CYS A 95 -3.13 -39.84 1.15
N ILE A 96 -3.03 -39.09 2.25
CA ILE A 96 -3.13 -39.64 3.61
C ILE A 96 -4.51 -40.27 3.85
N ASP A 97 -5.58 -39.60 3.44
CA ASP A 97 -6.95 -40.10 3.62
C ASP A 97 -7.19 -41.39 2.82
N ILE A 98 -6.67 -41.47 1.59
CA ILE A 98 -6.74 -42.70 0.78
C ILE A 98 -5.92 -43.82 1.43
N MET A 99 -4.70 -43.55 1.92
CA MET A 99 -3.89 -44.53 2.62
C MET A 99 -4.57 -45.06 3.88
N HIS A 100 -5.20 -44.19 4.67
CA HIS A 100 -6.02 -44.63 5.81
C HIS A 100 -7.20 -45.49 5.38
N GLY A 101 -7.88 -45.13 4.29
CA GLY A 101 -8.97 -45.93 3.72
C GLY A 101 -8.51 -47.33 3.29
N ILE A 102 -7.30 -47.45 2.72
CA ILE A 102 -6.71 -48.75 2.37
C ILE A 102 -6.52 -49.60 3.63
N VAL A 103 -5.87 -49.05 4.66
CA VAL A 103 -5.63 -49.77 5.92
C VAL A 103 -6.94 -50.23 6.56
N SER A 104 -7.95 -49.36 6.60
CA SER A 104 -9.28 -49.74 7.14
C SER A 104 -9.96 -50.83 6.32
N ALA A 105 -9.88 -50.78 4.98
CA ALA A 105 -10.44 -51.80 4.12
C ALA A 105 -9.68 -53.15 4.24
N GLU A 106 -8.37 -53.12 4.46
CA GLU A 106 -7.56 -54.31 4.77
C GLU A 106 -8.01 -54.95 6.10
N ASP A 107 -8.22 -54.13 7.14
CA ASP A 107 -8.70 -54.59 8.45
C ASP A 107 -10.11 -55.21 8.37
N GLU A 108 -10.97 -54.70 7.49
CA GLU A 108 -12.32 -55.22 7.24
C GLU A 108 -12.36 -56.42 6.28
N GLY A 109 -11.24 -56.73 5.61
CA GLY A 109 -11.16 -57.80 4.61
C GLY A 109 -11.85 -57.48 3.28
N ASP A 110 -12.09 -56.20 2.96
CA ASP A 110 -12.69 -55.77 1.69
C ASP A 110 -11.62 -55.57 0.60
N ALA A 111 -11.25 -56.67 -0.05
CA ALA A 111 -10.28 -56.66 -1.14
C ALA A 111 -10.69 -55.77 -2.33
N THR A 112 -11.99 -55.55 -2.55
CA THR A 112 -12.45 -54.72 -3.67
C THR A 112 -12.18 -53.25 -3.39
N MET A 113 -12.43 -52.81 -2.16
CA MET A 113 -12.14 -51.44 -1.72
C MET A 113 -10.63 -51.17 -1.67
N VAL A 114 -9.83 -52.13 -1.20
CA VAL A 114 -8.36 -52.04 -1.21
C VAL A 114 -7.84 -51.83 -2.63
N ASP A 115 -8.29 -52.62 -3.61
CA ASP A 115 -7.87 -52.48 -5.01
C ASP A 115 -8.29 -51.13 -5.61
N LEU A 116 -9.51 -50.66 -5.30
CA LEU A 116 -10.03 -49.39 -5.80
C LEU A 116 -9.23 -48.20 -5.25
N LEU A 117 -8.98 -48.17 -3.94
CA LEU A 117 -8.26 -47.09 -3.28
C LEU A 117 -6.78 -47.09 -3.66
N THR A 118 -6.16 -48.27 -3.81
CA THR A 118 -4.77 -48.40 -4.26
C THR A 118 -4.60 -47.85 -5.68
N ARG A 119 -5.53 -48.16 -6.60
CA ARG A 119 -5.54 -47.56 -7.94
C ARG A 119 -5.70 -46.05 -7.90
N SER A 120 -6.63 -45.55 -7.10
CA SER A 120 -6.91 -44.12 -6.95
C SER A 120 -5.69 -43.36 -6.40
N LEU A 121 -4.99 -43.93 -5.42
CA LEU A 121 -3.72 -43.40 -4.91
C LEU A 121 -2.65 -43.37 -6.00
N GLY A 122 -2.54 -44.46 -6.78
CA GLY A 122 -1.65 -44.53 -7.93
C GLY A 122 -1.89 -43.40 -8.93
N GLU A 123 -3.15 -43.19 -9.34
CA GLU A 123 -3.52 -42.11 -10.25
C GLU A 123 -3.20 -40.72 -9.69
N LEU A 124 -3.43 -40.50 -8.39
CA LEU A 124 -3.17 -39.23 -7.71
C LEU A 124 -1.67 -38.90 -7.58
N MET A 125 -0.82 -39.92 -7.49
CA MET A 125 0.63 -39.78 -7.34
C MET A 125 1.39 -39.73 -8.67
N MET A 126 0.73 -40.03 -9.79
CA MET A 126 1.36 -39.92 -11.11
C MET A 126 1.64 -38.44 -11.44
N PRO A 127 2.87 -38.08 -11.84
CA PRO A 127 3.17 -36.72 -12.25
C PRO A 127 2.30 -36.37 -13.46
N GLN A 128 1.50 -35.32 -13.34
CA GLN A 128 0.78 -34.74 -14.48
C GLN A 128 1.78 -34.10 -15.44
N GLN A 129 2.45 -34.92 -16.27
CA GLN A 129 3.34 -34.47 -17.34
C GLN A 129 2.62 -33.71 -18.47
N ASN A 130 1.34 -33.35 -18.32
CA ASN A 130 0.52 -32.74 -19.38
C ASN A 130 -0.20 -31.44 -18.98
N GLN A 131 0.21 -30.74 -17.91
CA GLN A 131 -0.35 -29.41 -17.58
C GLN A 131 0.59 -28.22 -17.88
N GLU A 132 1.71 -28.42 -18.58
CA GLU A 132 2.57 -27.29 -19.02
C GLU A 132 1.97 -26.40 -20.12
N ASN A 133 0.76 -26.71 -20.64
CA ASN A 133 0.17 -25.98 -21.78
C ASN A 133 -1.14 -25.23 -21.52
N GLN A 134 -1.54 -24.96 -20.27
CA GLN A 134 -2.70 -24.09 -20.03
C GLN A 134 -2.42 -22.93 -19.07
N HIS A 135 -2.08 -21.81 -19.73
CA HIS A 135 -2.26 -20.41 -19.37
C HIS A 135 -1.28 -19.72 -18.40
N PRO A 136 -0.51 -18.73 -18.89
CA PRO A 136 -0.34 -17.48 -18.15
C PRO A 136 -1.63 -16.66 -18.27
N ILE A 137 -2.17 -16.20 -17.15
CA ILE A 137 -3.15 -15.10 -17.13
C ILE A 137 -2.36 -13.86 -16.67
N ASP A 138 -2.38 -12.84 -17.53
CA ASP A 138 -1.83 -11.49 -17.31
C ASP A 138 -2.36 -10.82 -16.03
#